data_AF-A0A1Q9CHP0-F1
#
_entry.id   AF-A0A1Q9CHP0-F1
#
_cell.length_a   1.000
_cell.length_b   1.000
_cell.length_c   1.000
_cell.angle_alpha   90.00
_cell.angle_beta   90.00
_cell.angle_gamma   90.00
#
_symmetry.space_group_name_H-M   'P 1'
#
loop_
_entity.id
_entity.type
_entity.pdbx_description
1 polymer ?
#
loop_
_entity_poly.entity_id
_entity_poly.type
_entity_poly.pdbx_seq_one_letter_code
_entity_poly.pdbx_strand_id
1 'polypeptide(L)'
;MAEDPTFEVESRKIIFFDKQEWCPTQKIVNERTYFSFTKWSRQLVRMMTGKPLLLASGRAAESGSLNVPVIGKILEARQSACDQALEEALKVEDVSGDEAPVQPKKKAKKAIRKAAARDLHLLPEVVDVSVGEFKLSVLSEGLSTGTIWMELRPENLSWLKSCVDAEEAKPRQKKAQELMEEFTCRSKGKWYNDRGAAVSWSSTMGWKILGGGGEILWTHEDRSRMDIPT
;
A
#
# COMPACT_ATOMS: atom_id res chain seq x y z
N MET A 1 6.93 41.91 -10.12
CA MET A 1 6.12 42.14 -8.91
C MET A 1 6.18 40.84 -8.13
N ALA A 2 6.77 40.84 -6.95
CA ALA A 2 6.78 39.65 -6.10
C ALA A 2 5.38 39.55 -5.47
N GLU A 3 4.70 38.44 -5.65
CA GLU A 3 3.45 38.17 -4.95
C GLU A 3 3.76 38.02 -3.46
N ASP A 4 3.09 38.83 -2.62
CA ASP A 4 3.22 38.73 -1.17
C ASP A 4 2.70 37.35 -0.70
N PRO A 5 3.31 36.72 0.31
CA PRO A 5 2.90 35.40 0.76
C PRO A 5 1.52 35.46 1.43
N THR A 6 0.52 34.85 0.79
CA THR A 6 -0.81 34.66 1.37
C THR A 6 -0.78 33.53 2.40
N PHE A 7 -1.21 33.80 3.62
CA PHE A 7 -1.39 32.78 4.66
C PHE A 7 -2.84 32.30 4.70
N GLU A 8 -3.05 30.99 4.75
CA GLU A 8 -4.35 30.36 4.95
C GLU A 8 -4.43 29.73 6.34
N VAL A 9 -5.54 29.96 7.05
CA VAL A 9 -5.80 29.41 8.38
C VAL A 9 -6.89 28.35 8.24
N GLU A 10 -6.57 27.09 8.57
CA GLU A 10 -7.50 25.97 8.54
C GLU A 10 -7.83 25.47 9.95
N SER A 11 -9.12 25.21 10.21
CA SER A 11 -9.56 24.52 11.42
C SER A 11 -9.51 23.00 11.22
N ARG A 12 -8.83 22.27 12.10
CA ARG A 12 -8.72 20.81 12.06
C ARG A 12 -9.18 20.19 13.37
N LYS A 13 -9.86 19.05 13.31
CA LYS A 13 -10.26 18.30 14.52
C LYS A 13 -9.07 17.47 15.02
N ILE A 14 -8.82 17.52 16.32
CA ILE A 14 -7.80 16.67 16.97
C ILE A 14 -8.55 15.56 17.70
N ILE A 15 -8.09 14.33 17.52
CA ILE A 15 -8.64 13.14 18.17
C ILE A 15 -7.81 12.86 19.40
N PHE A 16 -8.48 12.75 20.54
CA PHE A 16 -7.87 12.35 21.81
C PHE A 16 -8.37 10.96 22.18
N PHE A 17 -7.44 10.08 22.48
CA PHE A 17 -7.75 8.75 23.03
C PHE A 17 -6.71 8.41 24.08
N ASP A 18 -7.18 8.12 25.30
CA ASP A 18 -6.36 8.05 26.51
C ASP A 18 -5.47 9.29 26.71
N LYS A 19 -4.16 9.13 26.50
CA LYS A 19 -3.13 10.18 26.63
C LYS A 19 -2.43 10.47 25.30
N GLN A 20 -3.02 10.03 24.19
CA GLN A 20 -2.49 10.22 22.85
C GLN A 20 -3.35 11.22 22.10
N GLU A 21 -2.69 12.13 21.42
CA GLU A 21 -3.30 13.03 20.46
C GLU A 21 -2.97 12.58 19.05
N TRP A 22 -3.96 12.68 18.18
CA TRP A 22 -3.81 12.39 16.76
C TRP A 22 -4.58 13.39 15.92
N CYS A 23 -3.87 14.09 15.05
CA CYS A 23 -4.47 14.98 14.05
C CYS A 23 -4.33 14.34 12.67
N PRO A 24 -5.32 13.53 12.22
CA PRO A 24 -5.28 12.98 10.88
C PRO A 24 -5.41 14.07 9.82
N THR A 25 -4.96 13.74 8.60
CA THR A 25 -5.34 14.51 7.42
C THR A 25 -6.85 14.44 7.27
N GLN A 26 -7.47 15.62 7.13
CA GLN A 26 -8.91 15.78 7.10
C GLN A 26 -9.35 16.46 5.82
N LYS A 27 -10.57 16.13 5.38
CA LYS A 27 -11.25 16.75 4.26
C LYS A 27 -12.71 16.99 4.66
N ILE A 28 -13.27 18.13 4.30
CA ILE A 28 -14.70 18.39 4.47
C ILE A 28 -15.37 18.16 3.12
N VAL A 29 -16.36 17.26 3.10
CA VAL A 29 -17.15 16.93 1.91
C VAL A 29 -18.61 16.87 2.34
N ASN A 30 -19.50 17.60 1.67
CA ASN A 30 -20.92 17.68 2.00
C ASN A 30 -21.19 17.96 3.49
N GLU A 31 -20.51 18.97 4.06
CA GLU A 31 -20.60 19.37 5.47
C GLU A 31 -20.14 18.31 6.49
N ARG A 32 -19.67 17.15 6.03
CA ARG A 32 -19.14 16.07 6.88
C ARG A 32 -17.62 16.08 6.84
N THR A 33 -17.01 15.81 7.98
CA THR A 33 -15.55 15.68 8.08
C THR A 33 -15.14 14.24 7.83
N TYR A 34 -14.22 14.01 6.90
CA TYR A 34 -13.60 12.73 6.64
C TYR A 34 -12.13 12.79 7.05
N PHE A 35 -11.58 11.65 7.47
CA PHE A 35 -10.18 11.53 7.80
C PHE A 35 -9.54 10.40 7.00
N SER A 36 -8.29 10.61 6.58
CA SER A 36 -7.55 9.57 5.86
C SER A 36 -6.72 8.73 6.82
N PHE A 37 -6.67 7.43 6.52
CA PHE A 37 -5.74 6.54 7.17
C PHE A 37 -5.35 5.37 6.27
N THR A 38 -4.22 4.75 6.62
CA THR A 38 -3.74 3.51 6.02
C THR A 38 -3.35 2.56 7.14
N LYS A 39 -3.14 1.28 6.81
CA LYS A 39 -2.58 0.30 7.76
C LYS A 39 -1.17 0.66 8.26
N TRP A 40 -0.51 1.64 7.65
CA TRP A 40 0.83 2.12 7.99
C TRP A 40 0.82 3.39 8.84
N SER A 41 -0.35 3.90 9.21
CA SER A 41 -0.46 5.09 10.07
C SER A 41 0.05 4.79 11.47
N ARG A 42 1.27 5.23 11.79
CA ARG A 42 1.94 4.93 13.07
C ARG A 42 1.13 5.40 14.29
N GLN A 43 0.57 6.61 14.22
CA GLN A 43 -0.24 7.18 15.29
C GLN A 43 -1.55 6.41 15.47
N LEU A 44 -2.25 6.09 14.37
CA LEU A 44 -3.47 5.29 14.43
C LEU A 44 -3.20 3.88 14.96
N VAL A 45 -2.13 3.21 14.51
CA VAL A 45 -1.75 1.89 15.02
C VAL A 45 -1.52 1.96 16.53
N ARG A 46 -0.79 2.96 17.00
CA ARG A 46 -0.52 3.14 18.44
C ARG A 46 -1.79 3.43 19.23
N MET A 47 -2.69 4.25 18.68
CA MET A 47 -3.97 4.60 19.31
C MET A 47 -4.91 3.40 19.38
N MET A 48 -4.96 2.58 18.33
CA MET A 48 -5.87 1.43 18.24
C MET A 48 -5.34 0.16 18.93
N THR A 49 -4.03 -0.06 18.93
CA THR A 49 -3.44 -1.31 19.48
C THR A 49 -2.68 -1.11 20.78
N GLY A 50 -2.45 0.14 21.20
CA GLY A 50 -1.56 0.50 22.31
C GLY A 50 -0.07 0.30 22.00
N LYS A 51 0.28 -0.39 20.90
CA LYS A 51 1.65 -0.73 20.53
C LYS A 51 2.15 0.12 19.35
N PRO A 52 3.43 0.53 19.33
CA PRO A 52 3.98 1.28 18.20
C PRO A 52 4.07 0.39 16.96
N LEU A 53 3.91 0.98 15.77
CA LEU A 53 4.23 0.30 14.52
C LEU A 53 5.75 0.26 14.30
N LEU A 54 6.36 -0.93 14.42
CA LEU A 54 7.78 -1.16 14.19
C LEU A 54 7.99 -1.93 12.88
N LEU A 55 8.67 -1.30 11.93
CA LEU A 55 8.93 -1.90 10.62
C LEU A 55 10.16 -2.82 10.59
N ALA A 56 11.00 -2.78 11.63
CA ALA A 56 12.22 -3.59 11.71
C ALA A 56 11.92 -5.09 11.93
N SER A 57 12.67 -5.97 11.26
CA SER A 57 12.43 -7.42 11.20
C SER A 57 12.62 -8.17 12.52
N GLY A 58 13.25 -7.58 13.53
CA GLY A 58 13.50 -8.21 14.85
C GLY A 58 12.51 -7.83 15.96
N ARG A 59 11.63 -6.85 15.75
CA ARG A 59 10.72 -6.31 16.79
C ARG A 59 9.25 -6.52 16.47
N ALA A 60 8.95 -7.56 15.68
CA ALA A 60 7.58 -7.84 15.25
C ALA A 60 6.65 -8.18 16.42
N ALA A 61 7.15 -8.85 17.47
CA ALA A 61 6.36 -9.20 18.66
C ALA A 61 5.90 -7.98 19.48
N GLU A 62 6.69 -6.90 19.44
CA GLU A 62 6.41 -5.64 20.14
C GLU A 62 5.66 -4.64 19.25
N SER A 63 5.49 -4.95 17.96
CA SER A 63 4.84 -4.07 16.98
C SER A 63 3.32 -4.23 17.01
N GLY A 64 2.61 -3.11 17.03
CA GLY A 64 1.20 -3.04 16.63
C GLY A 64 1.06 -3.23 15.12
N SER A 65 -0.11 -3.66 14.66
CA SER A 65 -0.42 -3.82 13.24
C SER A 65 -1.90 -3.61 12.98
N LEU A 66 -2.22 -2.79 11.97
CA LEU A 66 -3.58 -2.65 11.43
C LEU A 66 -3.79 -3.52 10.19
N ASN A 67 -2.94 -4.53 9.97
CA ASN A 67 -3.12 -5.51 8.91
C ASN A 67 -4.15 -6.58 9.32
N VAL A 68 -5.35 -6.11 9.69
CA VAL A 68 -6.49 -6.92 10.14
C VAL A 68 -7.49 -7.11 9.00
N PRO A 69 -8.25 -8.23 8.96
CA PRO A 69 -9.27 -8.50 7.95
C PRO A 69 -10.27 -7.36 7.72
N VAL A 70 -10.72 -6.66 8.78
CA VAL A 70 -11.71 -5.58 8.68
C VAL A 70 -11.27 -4.43 7.76
N ILE A 71 -9.97 -4.08 7.74
CA ILE A 71 -9.45 -3.06 6.83
C ILE A 71 -9.60 -3.50 5.37
N GLY A 72 -9.35 -4.79 5.10
CA GLY A 72 -9.59 -5.39 3.78
C GLY A 72 -11.07 -5.35 3.40
N LYS A 73 -11.97 -5.71 4.32
CA LYS A 73 -13.42 -5.67 4.09
C LYS A 73 -13.91 -4.26 3.75
N ILE A 74 -13.41 -3.21 4.43
CA ILE A 74 -13.76 -1.81 4.11
C ILE A 74 -13.30 -1.45 2.69
N LEU A 75 -12.08 -1.81 2.30
CA LEU A 75 -11.56 -1.54 0.97
C LEU A 75 -12.36 -2.27 -0.12
N GLU A 76 -12.72 -3.53 0.12
CA GLU A 76 -13.54 -4.33 -0.79
C GLU A 76 -14.96 -3.78 -0.90
N ALA A 77 -15.59 -3.41 0.21
CA ALA A 77 -16.93 -2.82 0.22
C ALA A 77 -16.96 -1.48 -0.53
N ARG A 78 -15.94 -0.62 -0.32
CA ARG A 78 -15.77 0.63 -1.08
C ARG A 78 -15.62 0.36 -2.57
N GLN A 79 -14.75 -0.59 -2.95
CA GLN A 79 -14.54 -0.93 -4.35
C GLN A 79 -15.84 -1.43 -4.98
N SER A 80 -16.55 -2.35 -4.32
CA SER A 80 -17.81 -2.89 -4.81
C SER A 80 -18.87 -1.80 -5.02
N ALA A 81 -18.99 -0.85 -4.10
CA ALA A 81 -19.96 0.22 -4.21
C ALA A 81 -19.59 1.23 -5.31
N CYS A 82 -18.30 1.50 -5.51
CA CYS A 82 -17.84 2.30 -6.65
C CYS A 82 -18.02 1.58 -7.99
N ASP A 83 -17.77 0.27 -8.05
CA ASP A 83 -17.99 -0.55 -9.25
C ASP A 83 -19.48 -0.53 -9.66
N GLN A 84 -20.39 -0.62 -8.68
CA GLN A 84 -21.83 -0.50 -8.91
C GLN A 84 -22.23 0.89 -9.43
N ALA A 85 -21.76 1.95 -8.78
CA ALA A 85 -22.04 3.32 -9.22
C ALA A 85 -21.50 3.60 -10.63
N LEU A 86 -20.33 3.06 -10.98
CA LEU A 86 -19.78 3.17 -12.34
C LEU A 86 -20.67 2.44 -13.36
N GLU A 87 -21.13 1.23 -13.03
CA GLU A 87 -22.02 0.48 -13.91
C GLU A 87 -23.34 1.20 -14.15
N GLU A 88 -23.89 1.86 -13.11
CA GLU A 88 -25.08 2.69 -13.21
C GLU A 88 -24.85 3.94 -14.08
N ALA A 89 -23.75 4.66 -13.87
CA ALA A 89 -23.40 5.82 -14.67
C ALA A 89 -23.26 5.49 -16.17
N LEU A 90 -22.58 4.38 -16.49
CA LEU A 90 -22.39 3.93 -17.87
C LEU A 90 -23.71 3.48 -18.54
N LYS A 91 -24.67 2.93 -17.78
CA LYS A 91 -25.98 2.56 -18.32
C LYS A 91 -26.82 3.79 -18.71
N VAL A 92 -26.68 4.91 -18.00
CA VAL A 92 -27.43 6.14 -18.30
C VAL A 92 -26.96 6.76 -19.62
N GLU A 93 -25.66 6.73 -19.89
CA GLU A 93 -25.11 7.25 -21.16
C GLU A 93 -25.62 6.46 -22.38
N ASP A 94 -25.68 5.13 -22.28
CA ASP A 94 -26.14 4.24 -23.36
C ASP A 94 -27.62 4.45 -23.74
N VAL A 95 -28.46 5.03 -22.87
CA VAL A 95 -29.90 5.26 -23.12
C VAL A 95 -30.17 6.64 -23.76
N SER A 96 -29.21 7.55 -23.72
CA SER A 96 -29.35 8.91 -24.25
C SER A 96 -28.96 9.06 -25.73
N GLY A 97 -28.49 7.98 -26.37
CA GLY A 97 -28.11 7.95 -27.78
C GLY A 97 -28.99 7.02 -28.60
N ASP A 98 -29.91 7.64 -29.36
CA ASP A 98 -30.59 7.14 -30.56
C ASP A 98 -31.41 5.84 -30.50
N GLU A 99 -32.70 6.02 -30.80
CA GLU A 99 -33.70 4.99 -30.99
C GLU A 99 -33.41 4.20 -32.29
N ALA A 100 -32.86 2.99 -32.19
CA ALA A 100 -32.95 1.99 -33.26
C ALA A 100 -32.91 0.55 -32.71
N PRO A 101 -33.83 -0.35 -33.14
CA PRO A 101 -33.92 -1.70 -32.59
C PRO A 101 -32.87 -2.59 -33.25
N VAL A 102 -31.74 -2.81 -32.57
CA VAL A 102 -30.70 -3.73 -33.04
C VAL A 102 -30.78 -5.07 -32.33
N GLN A 103 -30.99 -6.10 -33.15
CA GLN A 103 -31.04 -7.56 -32.94
C GLN A 103 -30.26 -8.15 -31.75
N PRO A 104 -30.69 -9.32 -31.23
CA PRO A 104 -30.13 -9.94 -30.02
C PRO A 104 -28.72 -10.49 -30.28
N LYS A 105 -27.69 -9.67 -29.99
CA LYS A 105 -26.29 -10.11 -29.99
C LYS A 105 -26.04 -11.02 -28.79
N LYS A 106 -25.48 -12.20 -29.07
CA LYS A 106 -25.05 -13.23 -28.11
C LYS A 106 -24.36 -12.59 -26.90
N LYS A 107 -24.79 -13.00 -25.70
CA LYS A 107 -24.27 -12.54 -24.40
C LYS A 107 -22.78 -12.86 -24.26
N ALA A 108 -21.92 -12.00 -24.81
CA ALA A 108 -20.55 -11.91 -24.34
C ALA A 108 -20.63 -11.57 -22.85
N LYS A 109 -19.97 -12.36 -21.99
CA LYS A 109 -19.82 -12.02 -20.58
C LYS A 109 -19.17 -10.63 -20.54
N LYS A 110 -19.94 -9.56 -20.36
CA LYS A 110 -19.40 -8.22 -20.14
C LYS A 110 -18.48 -8.37 -18.94
N ALA A 111 -17.18 -8.23 -19.16
CA ALA A 111 -16.24 -8.16 -18.07
C ALA A 111 -16.69 -6.98 -17.21
N ILE A 112 -17.08 -7.24 -15.96
CA ILE A 112 -17.48 -6.18 -15.03
C ILE A 112 -16.26 -5.27 -14.90
N ARG A 113 -16.39 -4.05 -15.44
CA ARG A 113 -15.33 -3.05 -15.40
C ARG A 113 -15.18 -2.59 -13.96
N LYS A 114 -14.00 -2.81 -13.37
CA LYS A 114 -13.68 -2.25 -12.06
C LYS A 114 -13.46 -0.75 -12.17
N ALA A 115 -14.01 0.01 -11.24
CA ALA A 115 -13.79 1.42 -11.09
C ALA A 115 -12.33 1.71 -10.75
N ALA A 116 -11.71 2.59 -11.54
CA ALA A 116 -10.35 3.05 -11.35
C ALA A 116 -10.31 4.55 -11.03
N ALA A 117 -9.14 5.06 -10.63
CA ALA A 117 -8.96 6.48 -10.31
C ALA A 117 -9.37 7.42 -11.46
N ARG A 118 -9.22 6.99 -12.72
CA ARG A 118 -9.66 7.75 -13.90
C ARG A 118 -11.18 7.93 -13.98
N ASP A 119 -11.94 7.07 -13.31
CA ASP A 119 -13.42 7.05 -13.35
C ASP A 119 -14.04 7.91 -12.24
N LEU A 120 -13.23 8.55 -11.38
CA LEU A 120 -13.70 9.32 -10.22
C LEU A 120 -14.72 10.42 -10.56
N HIS A 121 -14.63 11.00 -11.76
CA HIS A 121 -15.55 12.05 -12.22
C HIS A 121 -16.97 11.52 -12.52
N LEU A 122 -17.13 10.21 -12.69
CA LEU A 122 -18.43 9.55 -12.91
C LEU A 122 -19.01 8.96 -11.62
N LEU A 123 -18.23 8.98 -10.54
CA LEU A 123 -18.59 8.35 -9.27
C LEU A 123 -19.10 9.40 -8.29
N PRO A 124 -20.03 9.01 -7.39
CA PRO A 124 -20.35 9.86 -6.25
C PRO A 124 -19.09 10.06 -5.38
N GLU A 125 -18.90 11.29 -4.89
CA GLU A 125 -17.74 11.62 -4.04
C GLU A 125 -17.80 10.86 -2.70
N VAL A 126 -19.01 10.67 -2.18
CA VAL A 126 -19.29 9.93 -0.93
C VAL A 126 -20.06 8.65 -1.26
N VAL A 127 -19.64 7.55 -0.66
CA VAL A 127 -20.24 6.23 -0.82
C VAL A 127 -20.53 5.62 0.54
N ASP A 128 -21.77 5.17 0.74
CA ASP A 128 -22.16 4.46 1.95
C ASP A 128 -21.93 2.95 1.76
N VAL A 129 -21.16 2.36 2.67
CA VAL A 129 -20.76 0.95 2.64
C VAL A 129 -21.18 0.25 3.93
N SER A 130 -21.62 -0.99 3.81
CA SER A 130 -21.92 -1.86 4.95
C SER A 130 -20.81 -2.90 5.15
N VAL A 131 -20.19 -2.92 6.32
CA VAL A 131 -19.20 -3.92 6.70
C VAL A 131 -19.78 -4.74 7.85
N GLY A 132 -20.27 -5.94 7.52
CA GLY A 132 -21.11 -6.71 8.44
C GLY A 132 -22.42 -5.96 8.70
N GLU A 133 -22.72 -5.68 9.96
CA GLU A 133 -23.92 -4.96 10.38
C GLU A 133 -23.71 -3.44 10.51
N PHE A 134 -22.46 -2.97 10.39
CA PHE A 134 -22.12 -1.56 10.59
C PHE A 134 -22.09 -0.79 9.27
N LYS A 135 -22.71 0.39 9.24
CA LYS A 135 -22.75 1.28 8.08
C LYS A 135 -21.74 2.41 8.22
N LEU A 136 -20.94 2.61 7.18
CA LEU A 136 -19.87 3.60 7.13
C LEU A 136 -20.05 4.48 5.90
N SER A 137 -19.83 5.78 6.04
CA SER A 137 -19.66 6.68 4.91
C SER A 137 -18.17 6.82 4.60
N VAL A 138 -17.80 6.55 3.35
CA VAL A 138 -16.41 6.51 2.87
C VAL A 138 -16.30 7.31 1.58
N LEU A 139 -15.19 8.01 1.35
CA LEU A 139 -14.99 8.70 0.06
C LEU A 139 -14.58 7.71 -1.03
N SER A 140 -15.02 7.97 -2.26
CA SER A 140 -14.53 7.25 -3.46
C SER A 140 -13.07 7.57 -3.77
N GLU A 141 -12.52 8.64 -3.19
CA GLU A 141 -11.11 8.97 -3.29
C GLU A 141 -10.20 7.84 -2.76
N GLY A 142 -9.09 7.60 -3.45
CA GLY A 142 -8.14 6.55 -3.09
C GLY A 142 -8.54 5.14 -3.54
N LEU A 143 -9.43 5.01 -4.53
CA LEU A 143 -9.65 3.74 -5.24
C LEU A 143 -8.32 3.12 -5.71
N SER A 144 -8.22 1.79 -5.64
CA SER A 144 -6.99 1.00 -5.87
C SER A 144 -5.81 1.27 -4.92
N THR A 145 -5.91 2.24 -4.01
CA THR A 145 -4.90 2.50 -2.98
C THR A 145 -5.27 1.85 -1.65
N GLY A 146 -4.28 1.70 -0.76
CA GLY A 146 -4.50 1.27 0.63
C GLY A 146 -4.97 2.40 1.57
N THR A 147 -5.30 3.58 1.03
CA THR A 147 -5.79 4.74 1.77
C THR A 147 -7.31 4.68 1.85
N ILE A 148 -7.84 4.82 3.06
CA ILE A 148 -9.27 4.89 3.35
C ILE A 148 -9.57 6.29 3.86
N TRP A 149 -10.60 6.90 3.27
CA TRP A 149 -11.19 8.15 3.75
C TRP A 149 -12.52 7.85 4.42
N MET A 150 -12.54 7.78 5.74
CA MET A 150 -13.73 7.44 6.51
C MET A 150 -14.28 8.66 7.21
N GLU A 151 -15.60 8.74 7.34
CA GLU A 151 -16.25 9.81 8.09
C GLU A 151 -15.75 9.85 9.54
N LEU A 152 -15.35 11.02 10.00
CA LEU A 152 -14.85 11.27 11.35
C LEU A 152 -16.01 11.37 12.33
N ARG A 153 -16.45 10.21 12.81
CA ARG A 153 -17.46 10.04 13.84
C ARG A 153 -16.92 9.22 15.02
N PRO A 154 -17.26 9.57 16.27
CA PRO A 154 -16.84 8.80 17.45
C PRO A 154 -17.26 7.32 17.36
N GLU A 155 -18.45 7.05 16.81
CA GLU A 155 -18.99 5.70 16.65
C GLU A 155 -18.11 4.87 15.69
N ASN A 156 -17.67 5.46 14.58
CA ASN A 156 -16.82 4.81 13.60
C ASN A 156 -15.45 4.44 14.19
N LEU A 157 -14.86 5.34 15.00
CA LEU A 157 -13.59 5.08 15.67
C LEU A 157 -13.72 3.99 16.73
N SER A 158 -14.81 4.00 17.49
CA SER A 158 -15.09 3.01 18.55
C SER A 158 -15.35 1.62 17.96
N TRP A 159 -16.13 1.56 16.88
CA TRP A 159 -16.35 0.34 16.11
C TRP A 159 -15.03 -0.19 15.53
N LEU A 160 -14.23 0.67 14.90
CA LEU A 160 -12.95 0.26 14.32
C LEU A 160 -12.00 -0.30 15.40
N LYS A 161 -11.94 0.33 16.57
CA LYS A 161 -11.20 -0.17 17.74
C LYS A 161 -11.68 -1.56 18.15
N SER A 162 -12.99 -1.75 18.28
CA SER A 162 -13.57 -3.05 18.66
C SER A 162 -13.24 -4.16 17.65
N CYS A 163 -13.22 -3.86 16.36
CA CYS A 163 -12.84 -4.82 15.33
C CYS A 163 -11.34 -5.15 15.36
N VAL A 164 -10.48 -4.16 15.62
CA VAL A 164 -9.03 -4.36 15.75
C VAL A 164 -8.69 -5.20 16.98
N ASP A 165 -9.44 -5.03 18.08
CA ASP A 165 -9.24 -5.83 19.30
C ASP A 165 -9.77 -7.25 19.17
N ALA A 166 -10.87 -7.45 18.42
CA ALA A 166 -11.47 -8.76 18.20
C ALA A 166 -10.72 -9.61 17.15
N GLU A 167 -10.09 -8.98 16.16
CA GLU A 167 -9.40 -9.68 15.08
C GLU A 167 -7.87 -9.75 15.32
N GLU A 168 -7.29 -10.95 15.29
CA GLU A 168 -5.83 -11.09 15.32
C GLU A 168 -5.20 -10.52 14.03
N ALA A 169 -4.16 -9.69 14.20
CA ALA A 169 -3.43 -9.13 13.08
C ALA A 169 -2.74 -10.22 12.26
N LYS A 170 -2.93 -10.19 10.92
CA LYS A 170 -2.31 -11.19 10.04
C LYS A 170 -0.79 -11.15 10.19
N PRO A 171 -0.12 -12.31 10.34
CA PRO A 171 1.32 -12.37 10.51
C PRO A 171 2.03 -11.72 9.31
N ARG A 172 3.07 -10.95 9.58
CA ARG A 172 3.88 -10.32 8.54
C ARG A 172 4.65 -11.42 7.81
N GLN A 173 4.38 -11.59 6.51
CA GLN A 173 5.09 -12.60 5.71
C GLN A 173 6.60 -12.35 5.79
N LYS A 174 7.35 -13.33 6.30
CA LYS A 174 8.82 -13.35 6.35
C LYS A 174 9.42 -13.70 4.98
N LYS A 175 8.91 -13.11 3.89
CA LYS A 175 9.34 -13.45 2.51
C LYS A 175 10.85 -13.26 2.26
N ALA A 176 11.54 -12.50 3.09
CA ALA A 176 12.99 -12.31 2.97
C ALA A 176 13.83 -13.32 3.77
N GLN A 177 13.26 -14.05 4.75
CA GLN A 177 14.04 -14.91 5.64
C GLN A 177 14.08 -16.36 5.13
N GLU A 178 12.96 -16.90 4.65
CA GLU A 178 12.91 -18.25 4.07
C GLU A 178 13.72 -18.34 2.76
N LEU A 179 13.67 -17.31 1.90
CA LEU A 179 14.51 -17.29 0.69
C LEU A 179 16.01 -17.19 1.01
N MET A 180 16.40 -16.51 2.09
CA MET A 180 17.81 -16.42 2.51
C MET A 180 18.28 -17.72 3.19
N GLU A 181 17.43 -18.37 3.99
CA GLU A 181 17.70 -19.70 4.57
C GLU A 181 17.77 -20.77 3.49
N GLU A 182 16.89 -20.73 2.49
CA GLU A 182 16.91 -21.65 1.35
C GLU A 182 18.15 -21.43 0.47
N PHE A 183 18.58 -20.18 0.24
CA PHE A 183 19.85 -19.88 -0.45
C PHE A 183 21.09 -20.29 0.34
N THR A 184 21.12 -20.07 1.66
CA THR A 184 22.26 -20.43 2.51
C THR A 184 22.37 -21.93 2.80
N CYS A 185 21.26 -22.67 2.71
CA CYS A 185 21.27 -24.13 2.76
C CYS A 185 21.69 -24.74 1.40
N ARG A 186 21.33 -24.11 0.26
CA ARG A 186 21.82 -24.49 -1.08
C ARG A 186 23.29 -24.13 -1.33
N SER A 187 23.81 -23.09 -0.67
CA SER A 187 25.20 -22.64 -0.85
C SER A 187 26.25 -23.53 -0.17
N LYS A 188 25.85 -24.57 0.55
CA LYS A 188 26.79 -25.61 1.05
C LYS A 188 27.04 -26.74 0.04
N GLY A 189 26.37 -26.74 -1.11
CA GLY A 189 26.72 -27.61 -2.23
C GLY A 189 27.96 -27.07 -2.94
N LYS A 190 29.01 -27.89 -3.08
CA LYS A 190 30.16 -27.58 -3.94
C LYS A 190 29.66 -27.40 -5.38
N TRP A 191 29.84 -26.21 -5.93
CA TRP A 191 29.60 -25.97 -7.34
C TRP A 191 30.88 -26.35 -8.10
N TYR A 192 30.72 -27.27 -9.04
CA TYR A 192 31.74 -27.61 -10.03
C TYR A 192 31.36 -26.92 -11.34
N ASN A 193 32.30 -26.22 -11.97
CA ASN A 193 32.09 -25.76 -13.34
C ASN A 193 32.10 -26.96 -14.31
N ASP A 194 31.70 -26.76 -15.57
CA ASP A 194 31.68 -27.81 -16.62
C ASP A 194 33.05 -28.46 -16.91
N ARG A 195 34.12 -27.99 -16.25
CA ARG A 195 35.48 -28.54 -16.31
C ARG A 195 35.93 -29.21 -15.00
N GLY A 196 35.03 -29.42 -14.04
CA GLY A 196 35.33 -30.14 -12.79
C GLY A 196 36.14 -29.35 -11.76
N ALA A 197 36.24 -28.01 -11.87
CA ALA A 197 36.89 -27.18 -10.85
C ALA A 197 35.88 -26.66 -9.82
N ALA A 198 36.22 -26.77 -8.54
CA ALA A 198 35.39 -26.33 -7.43
C ALA A 198 35.47 -24.79 -7.27
N VAL A 199 34.31 -24.13 -7.17
CA VAL A 199 34.23 -22.68 -6.97
C VAL A 199 33.50 -22.40 -5.66
N SER A 200 34.13 -21.60 -4.78
CA SER A 200 33.53 -21.16 -3.52
C SER A 200 33.24 -19.67 -3.56
N TRP A 201 32.06 -19.26 -3.08
CA TRP A 201 31.66 -17.87 -3.00
C TRP A 201 31.96 -17.30 -1.60
N SER A 202 32.56 -16.13 -1.53
CA SER A 202 32.74 -15.37 -0.28
C SER A 202 32.00 -14.05 -0.40
N SER A 203 31.15 -13.74 0.58
CA SER A 203 30.29 -12.54 0.58
C SER A 203 31.07 -11.22 0.68
N THR A 204 32.38 -11.25 0.92
CA THR A 204 33.17 -10.03 1.21
C THR A 204 34.03 -9.58 0.03
N MET A 205 34.31 -10.44 -0.94
CA MET A 205 35.13 -10.11 -2.11
C MET A 205 34.70 -10.98 -3.29
N GLY A 206 34.54 -10.37 -4.47
CA GLY A 206 34.13 -11.05 -5.70
C GLY A 206 35.01 -12.25 -6.09
N TRP A 207 34.56 -12.94 -7.15
CA TRP A 207 35.06 -14.22 -7.66
C TRP A 207 36.57 -14.45 -7.46
N LYS A 208 36.93 -15.47 -6.67
CA LYS A 208 38.30 -15.97 -6.54
C LYS A 208 38.33 -17.42 -7.00
N ILE A 209 38.98 -17.68 -8.13
CA ILE A 209 39.22 -19.03 -8.63
C ILE A 209 40.35 -19.62 -7.81
N LEU A 210 40.11 -20.75 -7.13
CA LEU A 210 41.12 -21.47 -6.37
C LEU A 210 41.54 -22.73 -7.15
N GLY A 211 42.69 -22.64 -7.83
CA GLY A 211 43.46 -23.81 -8.24
C GLY A 211 43.75 -23.93 -9.73
N GLY A 212 45.05 -23.97 -10.07
CA GLY A 212 45.59 -24.35 -11.38
C GLY A 212 46.64 -23.37 -11.87
N GLY A 213 47.92 -23.75 -11.79
CA GLY A 213 49.08 -22.90 -12.07
C GLY A 213 49.03 -22.17 -13.41
N GLY A 214 49.15 -20.85 -13.33
CA GLY A 214 49.31 -19.93 -14.44
C GLY A 214 49.37 -18.53 -13.84
N GLU A 215 50.51 -17.86 -13.99
CA GLU A 215 50.74 -16.50 -13.49
C GLU A 215 49.63 -15.55 -13.96
N ILE A 216 48.90 -14.97 -13.02
CA ILE A 216 48.04 -13.82 -13.29
C ILE A 216 48.92 -12.59 -13.11
N LEU A 217 49.46 -12.11 -14.22
CA LEU A 217 50.15 -10.83 -14.32
C LEU A 217 49.15 -9.72 -14.00
N TRP A 218 49.30 -9.09 -12.84
CA TRP A 218 48.58 -7.85 -12.51
C TRP A 218 49.34 -6.69 -13.16
N THR A 219 48.90 -6.22 -14.32
CA THR A 219 49.34 -4.90 -14.82
C THR A 219 48.51 -3.82 -14.13
N HIS A 220 49.14 -3.14 -13.18
CA HIS A 220 48.64 -1.92 -12.55
C HIS A 220 48.74 -0.78 -13.58
N GLU A 221 47.66 -0.46 -14.29
CA GLU A 221 47.60 0.76 -15.10
C GLU A 221 47.34 1.94 -14.16
N ASP A 222 48.45 2.56 -13.73
CA ASP A 222 48.50 3.88 -13.15
C ASP A 222 47.88 4.90 -14.11
N ARG A 223 46.70 5.40 -13.76
CA ARG A 223 46.13 6.59 -14.38
C ARG A 223 46.59 7.81 -13.59
N SER A 224 47.71 8.40 -14.01
CA SER A 224 48.12 9.73 -13.56
C SER A 224 47.76 10.81 -14.59
N ARG A 225 47.39 11.99 -14.06
CA ARG A 225 47.36 13.33 -14.67
C ARG A 225 46.21 13.77 -15.59
N MET A 226 45.47 14.77 -15.11
CA MET A 226 45.25 16.01 -15.86
C MET A 226 45.67 17.20 -14.98
N ASP A 227 46.76 17.85 -15.38
CA ASP A 227 47.09 19.24 -15.02
C ASP A 227 46.34 20.17 -16.00
N ILE A 228 45.75 21.28 -15.52
CA ILE A 228 45.52 22.48 -16.34
C ILE A 228 45.91 23.72 -15.52
N PRO A 229 46.79 24.60 -16.03
CA PRO A 229 47.30 25.79 -15.35
C PRO A 229 46.51 27.06 -15.72
N THR A 230 46.39 28.02 -14.81
CA THR A 230 47.14 29.31 -14.81
C THR A 230 46.98 30.01 -13.48
#